data_AF-A0A1L7XRR4-F1
#
_entry.id   AF-A0A1L7XRR4-F1
#
_cell.length_a   1.000
_cell.length_b   1.000
_cell.length_c   1.000
_cell.angle_alpha   90.00
_cell.angle_beta   90.00
_cell.angle_gamma   90.00
#
_symmetry.space_group_name_H-M   'P 1'
#
loop_
_entity.id
_entity.type
_entity.pdbx_description
1 polymer ?
#
loop_
_entity_poly.entity_id
_entity_poly.type
_entity_poly.pdbx_seq_one_letter_code
_entity_poly.pdbx_strand_id
1 'polypeptide(L)'
;MSTAPNVILTTGSNRGIGFSIVQALGLRYPQNIYILACRSTSAGSEAIKELQKLGITAKLDVVELDIVNDPTIILAAKSVEEKYGRLDVLINNAAIGMRPKSDSLPDIRENFNTTFNANITSIMTTTTTFLPLLRKSQDPRIINVSSARGSITRSANGLLPTTAVVSYSVSKSALNSLTVELQRAEDSREDGGRVEFWVASPGHCKTAFNGYRGTKDPLDGAEVVVQLATAERGKWKKGGFWEFEEGGMREVPW
;
A
#
# COMPACT_ATOMS: atom_id res chain seq x y z
N MET A 1 30.24 -4.16 -3.75
CA MET A 1 29.54 -5.35 -4.30
C MET A 1 28.12 -4.92 -4.62
N SER A 2 27.65 -5.10 -5.86
CA SER A 2 26.26 -4.77 -6.21
C SER A 2 25.33 -5.70 -5.44
N THR A 3 24.54 -5.18 -4.51
CA THR A 3 23.46 -5.94 -3.88
C THR A 3 22.48 -6.41 -4.95
N ALA A 4 21.88 -7.59 -4.77
CA ALA A 4 20.86 -8.08 -5.69
C ALA A 4 19.68 -7.09 -5.78
N PRO A 5 19.03 -6.95 -6.96
CA PRO A 5 17.83 -6.12 -7.11
C PRO A 5 16.74 -6.46 -6.10
N ASN A 6 16.13 -5.46 -5.48
CA ASN A 6 14.93 -5.68 -4.67
C ASN A 6 13.72 -5.94 -5.57
N VAL A 7 12.87 -6.89 -5.18
CA VAL A 7 11.60 -7.21 -5.82
C VAL A 7 10.48 -6.55 -5.02
N ILE A 8 9.79 -5.60 -5.63
CA ILE A 8 8.82 -4.73 -4.96
C ILE A 8 7.46 -4.90 -5.65
N LEU A 9 6.45 -5.35 -4.90
CA LEU A 9 5.08 -5.52 -5.40
C LEU A 9 4.16 -4.44 -4.84
N THR A 10 3.43 -3.75 -5.73
CA THR A 10 2.44 -2.73 -5.33
C THR A 10 1.05 -3.14 -5.79
N THR A 11 0.09 -3.27 -4.86
CA THR A 11 -1.29 -3.59 -5.20
C THR A 11 -2.05 -2.37 -5.71
N GLY A 12 -2.92 -2.53 -6.71
CA GLY A 12 -3.73 -1.44 -7.27
C GLY A 12 -2.89 -0.35 -7.94
N SER A 13 -1.83 -0.75 -8.65
CA SER A 13 -0.80 0.16 -9.17
C SER A 13 -0.95 0.53 -10.65
N ASN A 14 -2.07 0.20 -11.30
CA ASN A 14 -2.32 0.62 -12.69
C ASN A 14 -2.69 2.11 -12.82
N ARG A 15 -3.02 2.80 -11.71
CA ARG A 15 -3.41 4.21 -11.70
C ARG A 15 -3.26 4.84 -10.32
N GLY A 16 -3.43 6.17 -10.24
CA GLY A 16 -3.48 6.91 -8.99
C GLY A 16 -2.18 6.78 -8.18
N ILE A 17 -2.30 6.69 -6.85
CA ILE A 17 -1.14 6.67 -5.94
C ILE A 17 -0.26 5.44 -6.18
N GLY A 18 -0.86 4.26 -6.41
CA GLY A 18 -0.09 3.04 -6.70
C GLY A 18 0.77 3.15 -7.97
N PHE A 19 0.26 3.79 -9.02
CA PHE A 19 1.03 4.10 -10.22
C PHE A 19 2.19 5.05 -9.91
N SER A 20 1.90 6.14 -9.18
CA SER A 20 2.90 7.13 -8.80
C SER A 20 3.98 6.59 -7.86
N ILE A 21 3.65 5.62 -6.99
CA ILE A 21 4.62 4.88 -6.18
C ILE A 21 5.61 4.14 -7.09
N VAL A 22 5.11 3.38 -8.06
CA VAL A 22 5.97 2.65 -9.01
C VAL A 22 6.77 3.63 -9.89
N GLN A 23 6.17 4.73 -10.33
CA GLN A 23 6.85 5.79 -11.07
C GLN A 23 8.02 6.37 -10.29
N ALA A 24 7.78 6.81 -9.06
CA ALA A 24 8.77 7.49 -8.25
C ALA A 24 9.89 6.56 -7.80
N LEU A 25 9.56 5.30 -7.49
CA LEU A 25 10.56 4.27 -7.19
C LEU A 25 11.36 3.89 -8.44
N GLY A 26 10.70 3.63 -9.55
CA GLY A 26 11.34 3.21 -10.81
C GLY A 26 12.27 4.25 -11.42
N LEU A 27 11.98 5.55 -11.22
CA LEU A 27 12.89 6.63 -11.61
C LEU A 27 14.13 6.71 -10.71
N ARG A 28 13.97 6.52 -9.39
CA ARG A 28 15.03 6.76 -8.40
C ARG A 28 15.90 5.54 -8.11
N TYR A 29 15.36 4.34 -8.30
CA TYR A 29 16.03 3.07 -8.01
C TYR A 29 15.88 2.08 -9.19
N PRO A 30 16.38 2.45 -10.39
CA PRO A 30 16.18 1.67 -11.62
C PRO A 30 16.80 0.26 -11.58
N GLN A 31 17.70 0.00 -10.64
CA GLN A 31 18.29 -1.32 -10.43
C GLN A 31 17.30 -2.35 -9.85
N ASN A 32 16.16 -1.92 -9.29
CA ASN A 32 15.18 -2.80 -8.67
C ASN A 32 14.13 -3.30 -9.68
N ILE A 33 13.33 -4.26 -9.23
CA ILE A 33 12.25 -4.87 -10.00
C ILE A 33 10.92 -4.45 -9.38
N TYR A 34 10.00 -3.95 -10.20
CA TYR A 34 8.69 -3.49 -9.77
C TYR A 34 7.56 -4.31 -10.39
N ILE A 35 6.77 -4.95 -9.54
CA ILE A 35 5.62 -5.75 -9.93
C ILE A 35 4.36 -4.93 -9.69
N LEU A 36 3.67 -4.59 -10.77
CA LEU A 36 2.35 -3.99 -10.74
C LEU A 36 1.30 -5.09 -10.52
N ALA A 37 0.71 -5.14 -9.33
CA ALA A 37 -0.36 -6.07 -9.01
C ALA A 37 -1.72 -5.42 -9.27
N CYS A 38 -2.40 -5.89 -10.31
CA CYS A 38 -3.58 -5.25 -10.89
C CYS A 38 -4.69 -6.27 -11.11
N ARG A 39 -5.96 -5.87 -10.91
CA ARG A 39 -7.13 -6.73 -11.22
C ARG A 39 -7.23 -7.13 -12.69
N SER A 40 -6.60 -6.37 -13.57
CA SER A 40 -6.57 -6.59 -15.01
C SER A 40 -5.12 -6.43 -15.47
N THR A 41 -4.56 -7.50 -16.03
CA THR A 41 -3.20 -7.50 -16.57
C THR A 41 -3.05 -6.62 -17.80
N SER A 42 -4.13 -6.42 -18.58
CA SER A 42 -4.13 -5.45 -19.68
C SER A 42 -3.98 -4.02 -19.18
N ALA A 43 -4.76 -3.61 -18.17
CA ALA A 43 -4.62 -2.29 -17.55
C ALA A 43 -3.24 -2.10 -16.89
N GLY A 44 -2.69 -3.16 -16.28
CA GLY A 44 -1.32 -3.12 -15.76
C GLY A 44 -0.26 -3.00 -16.86
N SER A 45 -0.43 -3.68 -17.99
CA SER A 45 0.47 -3.60 -19.14
C SER A 45 0.44 -2.22 -19.80
N GLU A 46 -0.73 -1.59 -19.86
CA GLU A 46 -0.87 -0.19 -20.30
C GLU A 46 -0.14 0.75 -19.35
N ALA A 47 -0.33 0.59 -18.03
CA ALA A 47 0.41 1.36 -17.04
C ALA A 47 1.93 1.21 -17.17
N ILE A 48 2.44 0.00 -17.45
CA ILE A 48 3.86 -0.22 -17.73
C ILE A 48 4.33 0.59 -18.94
N LYS A 49 3.57 0.60 -20.04
CA LYS A 49 3.91 1.40 -21.23
C LYS A 49 3.95 2.90 -20.91
N GLU A 50 3.02 3.39 -20.10
CA GLU A 50 3.03 4.79 -19.68
C GLU A 50 4.23 5.11 -18.77
N LEU A 51 4.57 4.23 -17.83
CA LEU A 51 5.80 4.38 -17.02
C LEU A 51 7.06 4.41 -17.89
N GLN A 52 7.15 3.56 -18.91
CA GLN A 52 8.28 3.57 -19.85
C GLN A 52 8.37 4.87 -20.64
N LYS A 53 7.24 5.43 -21.09
CA LYS A 53 7.20 6.76 -21.74
C LYS A 53 7.66 7.88 -20.82
N LEU A 54 7.47 7.74 -19.51
CA LEU A 54 7.97 8.66 -18.48
C LEU A 54 9.46 8.46 -18.14
N GLY A 55 10.17 7.59 -18.87
CA GLY A 55 11.60 7.37 -18.73
C GLY A 55 12.00 6.33 -17.69
N ILE A 56 11.07 5.54 -17.16
CA ILE A 56 11.39 4.45 -16.23
C ILE A 56 12.09 3.32 -17.01
N THR A 57 13.35 3.08 -16.67
CA THR A 57 14.19 2.01 -17.24
C THR A 57 14.26 0.77 -16.36
N ALA A 58 13.69 0.83 -15.15
CA ALA A 58 13.61 -0.30 -14.23
C ALA A 58 12.89 -1.50 -14.87
N LYS A 59 13.18 -2.71 -14.37
CA LYS A 59 12.40 -3.89 -14.77
C LYS A 59 10.99 -3.77 -14.20
N LEU A 60 10.02 -3.64 -15.09
CA LEU A 60 8.59 -3.61 -14.75
C LEU A 60 7.94 -4.93 -15.15
N ASP A 61 7.15 -5.49 -14.26
CA ASP A 61 6.36 -6.69 -14.50
C ASP A 61 4.94 -6.50 -13.98
N VAL A 62 3.99 -7.31 -14.47
CA VAL A 62 2.58 -7.25 -14.07
C VAL A 62 2.12 -8.62 -13.60
N VAL A 63 1.27 -8.63 -12.57
CA VAL A 63 0.59 -9.84 -12.10
C VAL A 63 -0.89 -9.53 -11.88
N GLU A 64 -1.75 -10.51 -12.20
CA GLU A 64 -3.16 -10.42 -11.86
C GLU A 64 -3.33 -10.58 -10.34
N LEU A 65 -3.93 -9.59 -9.69
CA LEU A 65 -4.26 -9.66 -8.28
C LEU A 65 -5.47 -8.76 -8.02
N ASP A 66 -6.60 -9.38 -7.69
CA ASP A 66 -7.74 -8.72 -7.06
C ASP A 66 -7.77 -9.07 -5.58
N ILE A 67 -7.58 -8.05 -4.74
CA ILE A 67 -7.44 -8.21 -3.30
C ILE A 67 -8.71 -8.80 -2.65
N VAL A 68 -9.87 -8.76 -3.31
CA VAL A 68 -11.12 -9.38 -2.83
C VAL A 68 -11.39 -10.75 -3.47
N ASN A 69 -10.43 -11.35 -4.17
CA ASN A 69 -10.55 -12.64 -4.84
C ASN A 69 -9.35 -13.55 -4.49
N ASP A 70 -9.54 -14.39 -3.48
CA ASP A 70 -8.49 -15.25 -2.91
C ASP A 70 -7.72 -16.10 -3.94
N PRO A 71 -8.37 -16.78 -4.91
CA PRO A 71 -7.67 -17.45 -6.00
C PRO A 71 -6.61 -16.60 -6.70
N THR A 72 -6.90 -15.32 -6.98
CA THR A 72 -5.96 -14.43 -7.67
C THR A 72 -4.77 -14.06 -6.77
N ILE A 73 -4.99 -13.91 -5.47
CA ILE A 73 -3.92 -13.62 -4.49
C ILE A 73 -2.95 -14.81 -4.42
N ILE A 74 -3.48 -16.04 -4.33
CA ILE A 74 -2.69 -17.27 -4.29
C ILE A 74 -1.88 -17.43 -5.57
N LEU A 75 -2.52 -17.26 -6.73
CA LEU A 75 -1.85 -17.36 -8.03
C LEU A 75 -0.76 -16.29 -8.18
N ALA A 76 -1.02 -15.06 -7.75
CA ALA A 76 -0.04 -13.98 -7.80
C ALA A 76 1.20 -14.31 -6.97
N ALA A 77 1.03 -14.77 -5.73
CA ALA A 77 2.14 -15.17 -4.86
C ALA A 77 2.94 -16.32 -5.49
N LYS A 78 2.26 -17.34 -6.03
CA LYS A 78 2.91 -18.45 -6.74
C LYS A 78 3.72 -17.96 -7.94
N SER A 79 3.17 -17.06 -8.77
CA SER A 79 3.90 -16.49 -9.91
C SER A 79 5.13 -15.67 -9.47
N VAL A 80 5.04 -14.92 -8.37
CA VAL A 80 6.20 -14.21 -7.81
C VAL A 80 7.24 -15.20 -7.29
N GLU A 81 6.81 -16.27 -6.62
CA GLU A 81 7.71 -17.34 -6.16
C GLU A 81 8.47 -18.00 -7.31
N GLU A 82 7.75 -18.44 -8.34
CA GLU A 82 8.33 -19.13 -9.49
C GLU A 82 9.33 -18.25 -10.25
N LYS A 83 9.01 -16.95 -10.41
CA LYS A 83 9.82 -16.03 -11.22
C LYS A 83 10.99 -15.40 -10.46
N TYR A 84 10.85 -15.15 -9.16
CA TYR A 84 11.82 -14.38 -8.38
C TYR A 84 12.34 -15.09 -7.12
N GLY A 85 11.65 -16.13 -6.67
CA GLY A 85 11.99 -16.90 -5.48
C GLY A 85 11.71 -16.20 -4.14
N ARG A 86 11.50 -14.88 -4.13
CA ARG A 86 11.27 -14.05 -2.94
C ARG A 86 10.47 -12.78 -3.28
N LEU A 87 10.07 -12.05 -2.24
CA LEU A 87 9.59 -10.68 -2.33
C LEU A 87 10.33 -9.84 -1.28
N ASP A 88 10.79 -8.64 -1.63
CA ASP A 88 11.52 -7.79 -0.68
C ASP A 88 10.60 -6.73 -0.05
N VAL A 89 9.68 -6.15 -0.84
CA VAL A 89 8.71 -5.17 -0.33
C VAL A 89 7.32 -5.46 -0.88
N LEU A 90 6.32 -5.51 0.01
CA LEU A 90 4.91 -5.51 -0.33
C LEU A 90 4.29 -4.16 0.03
N ILE A 91 3.70 -3.48 -0.95
CA ILE A 91 3.00 -2.21 -0.77
C ILE A 91 1.51 -2.47 -0.96
N ASN A 92 0.77 -2.55 0.16
CA ASN A 92 -0.67 -2.67 0.17
C ASN A 92 -1.30 -1.29 -0.07
N ASN A 93 -1.45 -0.93 -1.34
CA ASN A 93 -2.03 0.34 -1.77
C ASN A 93 -3.51 0.23 -2.20
N ALA A 94 -3.93 -0.91 -2.75
CA ALA A 94 -5.30 -1.10 -3.19
C ALA A 94 -6.30 -0.91 -2.03
N ALA A 95 -7.30 -0.06 -2.26
CA ALA A 95 -8.35 0.24 -1.31
C ALA A 95 -9.59 0.79 -2.03
N ILE A 96 -10.73 0.79 -1.35
CA ILE A 96 -11.97 1.41 -1.83
C ILE A 96 -12.48 2.45 -0.81
N GLY A 97 -13.26 3.40 -1.32
CA GLY A 97 -14.01 4.35 -0.51
C GLY A 97 -15.31 4.66 -1.24
N MET A 98 -16.44 4.23 -0.66
CA MET A 98 -17.75 4.40 -1.27
C MET A 98 -18.73 4.95 -0.25
N ARG A 99 -19.63 5.83 -0.69
CA ARG A 99 -20.76 6.27 0.14
C ARG A 99 -21.85 5.19 0.15
N PRO A 100 -22.64 5.07 1.22
CA PRO A 100 -23.84 4.25 1.17
C PRO A 100 -24.79 4.78 0.09
N LYS A 101 -25.56 3.89 -0.54
CA LYS A 101 -26.50 4.24 -1.61
C LYS A 101 -27.71 5.02 -1.07
N SER A 102 -28.10 4.72 0.17
CA SER A 102 -29.13 5.42 0.95
C SER A 102 -28.86 5.27 2.45
N ASP A 103 -29.70 5.87 3.29
CA ASP A 103 -29.66 5.73 4.75
C ASP A 103 -30.39 4.46 5.25
N SER A 104 -30.76 3.54 4.35
CA SER A 104 -31.39 2.27 4.74
C SER A 104 -30.41 1.37 5.50
N LEU A 105 -30.92 0.62 6.49
CA LEU A 105 -30.09 -0.30 7.28
C LEU A 105 -29.31 -1.33 6.41
N PRO A 106 -29.90 -1.92 5.34
CA PRO A 106 -29.15 -2.81 4.45
C PRO A 106 -28.00 -2.11 3.72
N ASP A 107 -28.21 -0.89 3.21
CA ASP A 107 -27.17 -0.15 2.46
C ASP A 107 -26.03 0.28 3.37
N ILE A 108 -26.32 0.72 4.60
CA ILE A 108 -25.29 1.06 5.60
C ILE A 108 -24.46 -0.19 5.94
N ARG A 109 -25.11 -1.34 6.13
CA ARG A 109 -24.42 -2.61 6.44
C ARG A 109 -23.56 -3.09 5.27
N GLU A 110 -24.09 -3.09 4.05
CA GLU A 110 -23.34 -3.44 2.84
C GLU A 110 -22.12 -2.53 2.69
N ASN A 111 -22.30 -1.21 2.86
CA ASN A 111 -21.21 -0.25 2.75
C ASN A 111 -20.04 -0.53 3.71
N PHE A 112 -20.33 -0.82 4.97
CA PHE A 112 -19.31 -1.20 5.94
C PHE A 112 -18.66 -2.53 5.59
N ASN A 113 -19.44 -3.57 5.30
CA ASN A 113 -18.92 -4.90 5.00
C ASN A 113 -18.02 -4.89 3.76
N THR A 114 -18.44 -4.25 2.66
CA THR A 114 -17.63 -4.16 1.44
C THR A 114 -16.36 -3.36 1.67
N THR A 115 -16.44 -2.26 2.42
CA THR A 115 -15.26 -1.44 2.73
C THR A 115 -14.27 -2.17 3.62
N PHE A 116 -14.74 -2.86 4.66
CA PHE A 116 -13.89 -3.65 5.55
C PHE A 116 -13.32 -4.88 4.85
N ASN A 117 -14.09 -5.51 3.94
CA ASN A 117 -13.59 -6.61 3.15
C ASN A 117 -12.34 -6.18 2.38
N ALA A 118 -12.47 -5.14 1.55
CA ALA A 118 -11.37 -4.67 0.72
C ALA A 118 -10.23 -4.00 1.51
N ASN A 119 -10.54 -3.19 2.53
CA ASN A 119 -9.51 -2.36 3.18
C ASN A 119 -8.88 -3.03 4.40
N ILE A 120 -9.41 -4.16 4.90
CA ILE A 120 -8.89 -4.83 6.10
C ILE A 120 -8.64 -6.31 5.85
N THR A 121 -9.69 -7.11 5.64
CA THR A 121 -9.52 -8.57 5.54
C THR A 121 -8.70 -8.93 4.32
N SER A 122 -8.96 -8.30 3.18
CA SER A 122 -8.16 -8.44 1.96
C SER A 122 -6.68 -8.05 2.12
N ILE A 123 -6.37 -7.04 2.94
CA ILE A 123 -4.98 -6.67 3.23
C ILE A 123 -4.32 -7.74 4.09
N MET A 124 -5.04 -8.28 5.08
CA MET A 124 -4.53 -9.35 5.93
C MET A 124 -4.33 -10.66 5.15
N THR A 125 -5.28 -11.04 4.30
CA THR A 125 -5.16 -12.24 3.45
C THR A 125 -4.00 -12.09 2.48
N THR A 126 -3.92 -10.97 1.74
CA THR A 126 -2.79 -10.68 0.84
C THR A 126 -1.46 -10.72 1.59
N THR A 127 -1.36 -10.03 2.72
CA THR A 127 -0.15 -10.03 3.56
C THR A 127 0.24 -11.45 3.94
N THR A 128 -0.70 -12.23 4.46
CA THR A 128 -0.46 -13.61 4.91
C THR A 128 0.04 -14.50 3.78
N THR A 129 -0.54 -14.38 2.58
CA THR A 129 -0.14 -15.17 1.41
C THR A 129 1.28 -14.84 0.95
N PHE A 130 1.72 -13.58 1.07
CA PHE A 130 3.05 -13.15 0.64
C PHE A 130 4.14 -13.24 1.72
N LEU A 131 3.78 -13.42 3.00
CA LEU A 131 4.73 -13.55 4.11
C LEU A 131 5.81 -14.63 3.89
N PRO A 132 5.51 -15.84 3.36
CA PRO A 132 6.55 -16.84 3.09
C PRO A 132 7.63 -16.34 2.10
N LEU A 133 7.26 -15.51 1.13
CA LEU A 133 8.21 -14.92 0.18
C LEU A 133 9.00 -13.76 0.78
N LEU A 134 8.34 -12.94 1.59
CA LEU A 134 8.98 -11.86 2.34
C LEU A 134 10.07 -12.41 3.28
N ARG A 135 9.79 -13.51 3.99
CA ARG A 135 10.76 -14.14 4.90
C ARG A 135 12.03 -14.67 4.21
N LYS A 136 12.03 -14.81 2.89
CA LYS A 136 13.22 -15.16 2.08
C LYS A 136 14.08 -13.93 1.74
N SER A 137 13.58 -12.71 1.95
CA SER A 137 14.32 -11.47 1.77
C SER A 137 15.31 -11.25 2.92
N GLN A 138 16.41 -10.56 2.62
CA GLN A 138 17.35 -10.08 3.63
C GLN A 138 16.82 -8.86 4.40
N ASP A 139 15.88 -8.12 3.80
CA ASP A 139 15.31 -6.92 4.41
C ASP A 139 13.82 -6.75 4.06
N PRO A 140 12.96 -7.66 4.55
CA PRO A 140 11.55 -7.67 4.18
C PRO A 140 10.75 -6.54 4.81
N ARG A 141 9.90 -5.92 3.98
CA ARG A 141 9.06 -4.79 4.39
C ARG A 141 7.63 -4.91 3.89
N ILE A 142 6.69 -4.47 4.71
CA ILE A 142 5.29 -4.26 4.34
C ILE A 142 4.91 -2.81 4.62
N ILE A 143 4.36 -2.13 3.62
CA ILE A 143 3.85 -0.77 3.76
C ILE A 143 2.36 -0.80 3.46
N ASN A 144 1.56 -0.47 4.48
CA ASN A 144 0.12 -0.36 4.36
C ASN A 144 -0.24 1.10 4.08
N VAL A 145 -0.74 1.40 2.88
CA VAL A 145 -1.16 2.75 2.51
C VAL A 145 -2.51 3.03 3.15
N SER A 146 -2.48 3.81 4.21
CA SER A 146 -3.65 4.25 4.97
C SER A 146 -4.09 5.64 4.51
N SER A 147 -4.44 6.51 5.45
CA SER A 147 -4.88 7.88 5.22
C SER A 147 -4.76 8.67 6.50
N ALA A 148 -4.55 9.99 6.43
CA ALA A 148 -4.73 10.87 7.57
C ALA A 148 -6.09 10.67 8.27
N ARG A 149 -7.13 10.21 7.54
CA ARG A 149 -8.44 9.85 8.11
C ARG A 149 -8.44 8.60 9.00
N GLY A 150 -7.35 7.83 9.01
CA GLY A 150 -7.13 6.76 9.98
C GLY A 150 -6.68 7.27 11.35
N SER A 151 -6.27 8.55 11.45
CA SER A 151 -5.96 9.20 12.73
C SER A 151 -7.25 9.55 13.48
N ILE A 152 -7.47 8.88 14.61
CA ILE A 152 -8.55 9.19 15.55
C ILE A 152 -8.26 10.55 16.19
N THR A 153 -7.01 10.85 16.57
CA THR A 153 -6.61 12.13 17.14
C THR A 153 -6.95 13.29 16.21
N ARG A 154 -6.57 13.24 14.93
CA ARG A 154 -6.89 14.33 13.99
C ARG A 154 -8.40 14.46 13.78
N SER A 155 -9.12 13.34 13.69
CA SER A 155 -10.56 13.33 13.50
C SER A 155 -11.30 13.92 14.70
N ALA A 156 -10.96 13.49 15.92
CA ALA A 156 -11.60 13.94 17.16
C ALA A 156 -11.32 15.42 17.47
N ASN A 157 -10.16 15.93 17.05
CA ASN A 157 -9.78 17.34 17.24
C ASN A 157 -10.22 18.25 16.07
N GLY A 158 -11.00 17.75 15.10
CA GLY A 158 -11.48 18.57 13.98
C GLY A 158 -10.39 19.05 13.01
N LEU A 159 -9.22 18.41 13.01
CA LEU A 159 -8.08 18.75 12.15
C LEU A 159 -8.24 18.23 10.71
N LEU A 160 -9.34 17.51 10.42
CA LEU A 160 -9.68 17.02 9.10
C LEU A 160 -11.08 17.49 8.70
N PRO A 161 -11.32 17.77 7.40
CA PRO A 161 -12.66 18.09 6.92
C PRO A 161 -13.63 16.94 7.19
N THR A 162 -14.91 17.29 7.41
CA THR A 162 -16.00 16.33 7.59
C THR A 162 -16.00 15.26 6.52
N THR A 163 -16.11 14.00 6.93
CA THR A 163 -16.20 12.87 6.00
C THR A 163 -17.65 12.52 5.70
N ALA A 164 -17.94 12.25 4.44
CA ALA A 164 -19.18 11.59 4.04
C ALA A 164 -19.01 10.07 3.85
N VAL A 165 -17.80 9.55 4.13
CA VAL A 165 -17.42 8.15 3.96
C VAL A 165 -16.86 7.64 5.30
N VAL A 166 -17.77 7.41 6.25
CA VAL A 166 -17.42 6.99 7.61
C VAL A 166 -16.73 5.63 7.59
N SER A 167 -17.28 4.64 6.88
CA SER A 167 -16.71 3.30 6.71
C SER A 167 -15.25 3.34 6.24
N TYR A 168 -14.90 4.22 5.30
CA TYR A 168 -13.52 4.40 4.85
C TYR A 168 -12.61 4.87 5.98
N SER A 169 -13.03 5.92 6.71
CA SER A 169 -12.21 6.51 7.79
C SER A 169 -11.98 5.48 8.90
N VAL A 170 -13.04 4.79 9.33
CA VAL A 170 -12.96 3.71 10.32
C VAL A 170 -12.09 2.55 9.81
N SER A 171 -12.21 2.16 8.53
CA SER A 171 -11.35 1.12 7.97
C SER A 171 -9.87 1.53 7.99
N LYS A 172 -9.54 2.81 7.76
CA LYS A 172 -8.16 3.27 7.84
C LYS A 172 -7.62 3.30 9.28
N SER A 173 -8.44 3.61 10.28
CA SER A 173 -8.06 3.43 11.69
C SER A 173 -7.89 1.95 12.06
N ALA A 174 -8.73 1.06 11.54
CA ALA A 174 -8.57 -0.38 11.73
C ALA A 174 -7.30 -0.92 11.05
N LEU A 175 -6.95 -0.42 9.85
CA LEU A 175 -5.70 -0.77 9.16
C LEU A 175 -4.47 -0.30 9.93
N ASN A 176 -4.55 0.90 10.52
CA ASN A 176 -3.55 1.43 11.43
C ASN A 176 -3.32 0.47 12.60
N SER A 177 -4.39 0.06 13.29
CA SER A 177 -4.32 -0.91 14.39
C SER A 177 -3.78 -2.27 13.93
N LEU A 178 -4.26 -2.80 12.80
CA LEU A 178 -3.79 -4.07 12.24
C LEU A 178 -2.27 -4.05 12.01
N THR A 179 -1.75 -2.94 11.47
CA THR A 179 -0.32 -2.79 11.19
C THR A 179 0.51 -2.79 12.48
N VAL A 180 0.03 -2.15 13.54
CA VAL A 180 0.70 -2.15 14.86
C VAL A 180 0.72 -3.57 15.45
N GLU A 181 -0.40 -4.29 15.41
CA GLU A 181 -0.46 -5.65 15.95
C GLU A 181 0.41 -6.63 15.14
N LEU A 182 0.45 -6.50 13.81
CA LEU A 182 1.36 -7.29 12.96
C LEU A 182 2.83 -7.00 13.27
N GLN A 183 3.19 -5.73 13.48
CA GLN A 183 4.56 -5.39 13.89
C GLN A 183 4.91 -5.98 15.26
N ARG A 184 4.01 -5.91 16.24
CA ARG A 184 4.22 -6.48 17.57
C ARG A 184 4.37 -8.00 17.51
N ALA A 185 3.58 -8.66 16.67
CA ALA A 185 3.71 -10.09 16.42
C ALA A 185 5.08 -10.42 15.82
N GLU A 186 5.55 -9.67 14.81
CA GLU A 186 6.89 -9.87 14.24
C GLU A 186 8.03 -9.56 15.24
N ASP A 187 7.87 -8.55 16.10
CA ASP A 187 8.86 -8.22 17.14
C ASP A 187 9.03 -9.34 18.17
N SER A 188 7.96 -10.11 18.43
CA SER A 188 7.98 -11.29 19.31
C SER A 188 8.55 -12.56 18.68
N ARG A 189 8.86 -12.56 17.38
CA ARG A 189 9.44 -13.72 16.70
C ARG A 189 10.91 -13.89 17.09
N GLU A 190 11.28 -15.13 17.38
CA GLU A 190 12.66 -15.54 17.67
C GLU A 190 13.40 -16.10 16.43
N ASP A 191 12.67 -16.37 15.35
CA ASP A 191 13.25 -16.84 14.09
C ASP A 191 13.78 -15.70 13.20
N GLY A 192 14.68 -16.03 12.28
CA GLY A 192 15.19 -15.10 11.28
C GLY A 192 14.13 -14.66 10.28
N GLY A 193 14.34 -13.52 9.63
CA GLY A 193 13.45 -13.02 8.56
C GLY A 193 12.26 -12.18 9.04
N ARG A 194 12.41 -11.48 10.17
CA ARG A 194 11.39 -10.55 10.70
C ARG A 194 11.04 -9.45 9.71
N VAL A 195 9.75 -9.35 9.40
CA VAL A 195 9.19 -8.35 8.48
C VAL A 195 8.93 -7.05 9.23
N GLU A 196 9.35 -5.93 8.64
CA GLU A 196 9.06 -4.60 9.20
C GLU A 196 7.82 -4.00 8.53
N PHE A 197 6.90 -3.49 9.36
CA PHE A 197 5.61 -2.95 8.95
C PHE A 197 5.57 -1.44 9.17
N TRP A 198 4.97 -0.71 8.22
CA TRP A 198 4.67 0.71 8.40
C TRP A 198 3.30 1.09 7.83
N VAL A 199 2.76 2.18 8.38
CA VAL A 199 1.56 2.84 7.86
C VAL A 199 1.99 4.12 7.14
N ALA A 200 1.48 4.32 5.93
CA ALA A 200 1.75 5.52 5.14
C ALA A 200 0.46 6.30 4.85
N SER A 201 0.44 7.61 5.14
CA SER A 201 -0.58 8.55 4.69
C SER A 201 -0.04 9.37 3.52
N PRO A 202 -0.54 9.17 2.29
CA PRO A 202 -0.05 9.87 1.10
C PRO A 202 -0.56 11.32 0.99
N GLY A 203 -1.37 11.80 1.94
CA GLY A 203 -2.02 13.10 1.85
C GLY A 203 -3.21 13.12 0.88
N HIS A 204 -3.83 14.30 0.69
CA HIS A 204 -5.04 14.43 -0.12
C HIS A 204 -4.73 14.55 -1.63
N CYS A 205 -4.41 13.42 -2.25
CA CYS A 205 -3.97 13.36 -3.64
C CYS A 205 -5.11 13.51 -4.66
N LYS A 206 -4.82 14.16 -5.79
CA LYS A 206 -5.72 14.34 -6.93
C LYS A 206 -5.84 13.04 -7.74
N THR A 207 -6.76 12.16 -7.36
CA THR A 207 -6.95 10.85 -8.03
C THR A 207 -8.41 10.53 -8.30
N ALA A 208 -8.66 9.58 -9.21
CA ALA A 208 -10.01 9.07 -9.48
C ALA A 208 -10.74 8.56 -8.22
N PHE A 209 -10.00 8.10 -7.19
CA PHE A 209 -10.55 7.61 -5.92
C PHE A 209 -11.47 8.62 -5.23
N ASN A 210 -11.16 9.91 -5.34
CA ASN A 210 -11.94 11.00 -4.73
C ASN A 210 -12.58 11.92 -5.79
N GLY A 211 -12.66 11.48 -7.04
CA GLY A 211 -13.13 12.31 -8.15
C GLY A 211 -12.23 13.51 -8.43
N TYR A 212 -10.91 13.36 -8.24
CA TYR A 212 -9.89 14.38 -8.45
C TYR A 212 -10.06 15.66 -7.62
N ARG A 213 -10.65 15.53 -6.42
CA ARG A 213 -10.87 16.66 -5.48
C ARG A 213 -9.65 16.99 -4.61
N GLY A 214 -8.65 16.11 -4.58
CA GLY A 214 -7.40 16.35 -3.84
C GLY A 214 -6.58 17.49 -4.41
N THR A 215 -5.77 18.11 -3.55
CA THR A 215 -4.88 19.24 -3.89
C THR A 215 -3.44 18.82 -4.13
N LYS A 216 -3.02 17.65 -3.62
CA LYS A 216 -1.66 17.14 -3.74
C LYS A 216 -1.48 16.34 -5.03
N ASP A 217 -0.33 16.48 -5.69
CA ASP A 217 0.00 15.61 -6.82
C ASP A 217 0.19 14.16 -6.32
N PRO A 218 -0.34 13.14 -7.01
CA PRO A 218 -0.12 11.74 -6.62
C PRO A 218 1.36 11.33 -6.54
N LEU A 219 2.25 11.95 -7.32
CA LEU A 219 3.70 11.74 -7.26
C LEU A 219 4.29 12.26 -5.95
N ASP A 220 3.88 13.44 -5.51
CA ASP A 220 4.26 13.98 -4.19
C ASP A 220 3.70 13.11 -3.05
N GLY A 221 2.47 12.60 -3.23
CA GLY A 221 1.85 11.69 -2.27
C GLY A 221 2.53 10.33 -2.15
N ALA A 222 3.19 9.87 -3.22
CA ALA A 222 3.96 8.64 -3.21
C ALA A 222 5.23 8.73 -2.35
N GLU A 223 5.70 9.94 -2.02
CA GLU A 223 7.00 10.15 -1.38
C GLU A 223 7.13 9.45 -0.04
N VAL A 224 6.08 9.47 0.80
CA VAL A 224 6.08 8.76 2.09
C VAL A 224 6.35 7.26 1.90
N VAL A 225 5.78 6.65 0.86
CA VAL A 225 5.96 5.22 0.58
C VAL A 225 7.37 4.97 0.07
N VAL A 226 7.91 5.87 -0.77
CA VAL A 226 9.30 5.74 -1.24
C VAL A 226 10.28 5.81 -0.08
N GLN A 227 10.12 6.79 0.82
CA GLN A 227 10.97 6.94 2.00
C GLN A 227 10.94 5.72 2.91
N LEU A 228 9.79 5.05 3.06
CA LEU A 228 9.67 3.82 3.85
C LEU A 228 10.25 2.59 3.13
N ALA A 229 10.03 2.49 1.82
CA ALA A 229 10.45 1.35 1.01
C ALA A 229 11.97 1.26 0.81
N THR A 230 12.68 2.39 0.86
CA THR A 230 14.11 2.46 0.51
C THR A 230 15.02 2.97 1.63
N ALA A 231 14.46 3.32 2.79
CA ALA A 231 15.24 3.72 3.96
C ALA A 231 16.17 2.62 4.44
N GLU A 232 17.31 2.98 5.04
CA GLU A 232 18.10 2.02 5.82
C GLU A 232 17.28 1.45 6.98
N ARG A 233 17.51 0.18 7.31
CA ARG A 233 16.82 -0.50 8.39
C ARG A 233 17.03 0.26 9.70
N GLY A 234 15.94 0.43 10.47
CA GLY A 234 15.97 1.18 11.73
C GLY A 234 15.87 2.71 11.61
N LYS A 235 15.92 3.29 10.40
CA LYS A 235 15.76 4.75 10.20
C LYS A 235 14.40 5.27 10.67
N TRP A 236 13.33 4.51 10.40
CA TRP A 236 11.96 4.86 10.78
C TRP A 236 11.43 3.89 11.83
N LYS A 237 10.69 4.42 12.81
CA LYS A 237 10.03 3.61 13.85
C LYS A 237 9.10 2.59 13.19
N LYS A 238 9.38 1.30 13.42
CA LYS A 238 8.56 0.16 12.99
C LYS A 238 7.16 0.25 13.59
N GLY A 239 6.15 -0.16 12.83
CA GLY A 239 4.74 0.00 13.18
C GLY A 239 4.29 1.48 13.25
N GLY A 240 5.15 2.43 12.88
CA GLY A 240 4.86 3.85 12.91
C GLY A 240 3.91 4.29 11.79
N PHE A 241 3.19 5.39 12.04
CA PHE A 241 2.31 6.02 11.08
C PHE A 241 2.94 7.30 10.54
N TRP A 242 3.20 7.34 9.24
CA TRP A 242 4.02 8.37 8.61
C TRP A 242 3.30 9.10 7.49
N GLU A 243 3.67 10.34 7.25
CA GLU A 243 3.35 11.14 6.07
C GLU A 243 4.58 11.92 5.60
N PHE A 244 4.54 12.42 4.36
CA PHE A 244 5.57 13.32 3.83
C PHE A 244 4.92 14.65 3.50
N GLU A 245 5.17 15.67 4.33
CA GLU A 245 4.57 17.00 4.22
C GLU A 245 5.64 18.06 4.47
N GLU A 246 5.52 19.20 3.78
CA GLU A 246 6.47 20.32 3.87
C GLU A 246 7.95 19.91 3.66
N GLY A 247 8.19 18.95 2.76
CA GLY A 247 9.53 18.50 2.40
C GLY A 247 10.18 17.50 3.36
N GLY A 248 9.44 16.96 4.34
CA GLY A 248 10.00 15.99 5.29
C GLY A 248 9.01 14.90 5.73
N MET A 249 9.58 13.79 6.20
CA MET A 249 8.81 12.72 6.87
C MET A 249 8.36 13.17 8.26
N ARG A 250 7.08 12.92 8.58
CA ARG A 250 6.47 13.27 9.88
C ARG A 250 5.67 12.10 10.42
N GLU A 251 5.72 11.89 11.73
CA GLU A 251 4.82 10.93 12.40
C GLU A 251 3.42 11.56 12.49
N VAL A 252 2.42 10.79 12.07
CA VAL A 252 1.01 11.14 12.17
C VAL A 252 0.49 10.64 13.51
N PRO A 253 -0.21 11.47 14.29
CA PRO A 253 -0.82 11.00 15.53
C PRO A 253 -1.89 9.95 15.23
N TRP A 254 -2.03 8.96 16.12
CA TRP A 254 -2.97 7.83 15.94
C TRP A 254 -4.43 8.20 16.09
#